data_AF-A0AAJ0LFX3-F1
#
_entry.id   AF-A0AAJ0LFX3-F1
#
_cell.length_a   1.000
_cell.length_b   1.000
_cell.length_c   1.000
_cell.angle_alpha   90.00
_cell.angle_beta   90.00
_cell.angle_gamma   90.00
#
_symmetry.space_group_name_H-M   'P 1'
#
loop_
_entity.id
_entity.type
_entity.pdbx_description
1 polymer ?
#
loop_
_entity_poly.entity_id
_entity_poly.type
_entity_poly.pdbx_seq_one_letter_code
_entity_poly.pdbx_strand_id
1 'polypeptide(L)'
;MLSLVTSALLIVTHSYQQQQQSYVSLTNYYQTQILLKLTNKARQTQSIQGIKTNIGKSRIDQQHKLIIIELNNGYRKQFPDQNETDQG
;
A
#
# COMPACT_ATOMS: atom_id res chain seq x y z
N MET A 1 -14.28 15.98 40.79
CA MET A 1 -13.39 14.83 40.47
C MET A 1 -13.82 13.99 39.27
N LEU A 2 -15.09 13.99 38.86
CA LEU A 2 -15.56 13.22 37.67
C LEU A 2 -14.93 13.68 36.33
N SER A 3 -14.65 14.98 36.20
CA SER A 3 -14.14 15.60 34.96
C SER A 3 -12.71 15.16 34.56
N LEU A 4 -11.83 14.87 35.52
CA LEU A 4 -10.44 14.48 35.22
C LEU A 4 -10.32 13.06 34.66
N VAL A 5 -11.17 12.14 35.12
CA VAL A 5 -11.18 10.74 34.69
C VAL A 5 -11.71 10.64 33.25
N THR A 6 -12.75 11.41 32.91
CA THR A 6 -13.28 11.47 31.54
C THR A 6 -12.28 12.03 30.53
N SER A 7 -11.51 13.06 30.90
CA SER A 7 -10.47 13.63 30.04
C SER A 7 -9.33 12.65 29.79
N ALA A 8 -8.89 11.94 30.83
CA ALA A 8 -7.86 10.91 30.72
C ALA A 8 -8.31 9.74 29.82
N LEU A 9 -9.57 9.31 29.94
CA LEU A 9 -10.13 8.25 29.10
C LEU A 9 -10.17 8.65 27.61
N LEU A 10 -10.53 9.91 27.32
CA LEU A 10 -10.56 10.45 25.97
C LEU A 10 -9.16 10.54 25.35
N ILE A 11 -8.15 10.98 26.10
CA ILE A 11 -6.75 11.05 25.64
C ILE A 11 -6.22 9.66 25.30
N VAL A 12 -6.46 8.68 26.18
CA VAL A 12 -6.05 7.30 25.96
C VAL A 12 -6.74 6.73 24.73
N THR A 13 -8.05 6.96 24.57
CA THR A 13 -8.82 6.49 23.42
C THR A 13 -8.34 7.12 22.10
N HIS A 14 -8.04 8.42 22.10
CA HIS A 14 -7.45 9.09 20.94
C HIS A 14 -6.06 8.55 20.60
N SER A 15 -5.22 8.26 21.60
CA SER A 15 -3.91 7.65 21.38
C SER A 15 -4.03 6.27 20.73
N TYR A 16 -4.99 5.44 21.18
CA TYR A 16 -5.25 4.14 20.56
C TYR A 16 -5.77 4.26 19.13
N GLN A 17 -6.65 5.22 18.86
CA GLN A 17 -7.14 5.47 17.50
C GLN A 17 -6.01 5.90 16.55
N GLN A 18 -5.13 6.80 17.00
CA GLN A 18 -3.95 7.22 16.22
C GLN A 18 -2.97 6.06 15.98
N GLN A 19 -2.76 5.22 16.99
CA GLN A 19 -1.91 4.04 16.87
C GLN A 19 -2.49 3.03 15.86
N GLN A 20 -3.80 2.78 15.90
CA GLN A 20 -4.48 1.90 14.94
C GLN A 20 -4.36 2.42 13.50
N GLN A 21 -4.57 3.71 13.28
CA GLN A 21 -4.40 4.34 11.97
C GLN A 21 -2.96 4.25 11.45
N SER A 22 -1.98 4.39 12.35
CA SER A 22 -0.56 4.23 12.01
C SER A 22 -0.25 2.81 11.56
N TYR A 23 -0.77 1.79 12.27
CA TYR A 23 -0.63 0.40 11.85
C TYR A 23 -1.27 0.12 10.51
N VAL A 24 -2.50 0.59 10.26
CA VAL A 24 -3.16 0.42 8.94
C VAL A 24 -2.32 1.05 7.83
N SER A 25 -1.80 2.26 8.06
CA SER A 25 -0.95 2.96 7.08
C SER A 25 0.33 2.17 6.79
N LEU A 26 0.96 1.63 7.84
CA LEU A 26 2.19 0.83 7.73
C LEU A 26 1.93 -0.51 7.01
N THR A 27 0.84 -1.19 7.36
CA THR A 27 0.41 -2.43 6.70
C THR A 27 0.13 -2.19 5.21
N ASN A 28 -0.60 -1.14 4.88
CA ASN A 28 -0.86 -0.76 3.48
C ASN A 28 0.45 -0.50 2.74
N TYR A 29 1.37 0.26 3.34
CA TYR A 29 2.68 0.52 2.76
C TYR A 29 3.40 -0.78 2.40
N TYR A 30 3.57 -1.70 3.35
CA TYR A 30 4.30 -2.94 3.10
C TYR A 30 3.60 -3.88 2.11
N GLN A 31 2.28 -4.04 2.21
CA GLN A 31 1.52 -4.87 1.26
C GLN A 31 1.64 -4.34 -0.17
N THR A 32 1.58 -3.02 -0.33
CA THR A 32 1.75 -2.37 -1.62
C THR A 32 3.16 -2.59 -2.17
N GLN A 33 4.20 -2.44 -1.35
CA GLN A 33 5.59 -2.68 -1.76
C GLN A 33 5.86 -4.14 -2.15
N ILE A 34 5.24 -5.09 -1.45
CA ILE A 34 5.32 -6.52 -1.77
C ILE A 34 4.71 -6.78 -3.15
N LEU A 35 3.50 -6.27 -3.40
CA LEU A 35 2.85 -6.41 -4.71
C LEU A 35 3.66 -5.76 -5.83
N LEU A 36 4.27 -4.59 -5.59
CA LEU A 36 5.13 -3.91 -6.55
C LEU A 36 6.33 -4.79 -6.93
N LYS A 37 7.04 -5.31 -5.92
CA LYS A 37 8.21 -6.16 -6.12
C LYS A 37 7.86 -7.45 -6.85
N LEU A 38 6.75 -8.09 -6.49
CA LEU A 38 6.26 -9.29 -7.17
C LEU A 38 5.93 -9.00 -8.63
N THR A 39 5.25 -7.87 -8.90
CA THR A 39 4.88 -7.44 -10.26
C THR A 39 6.12 -7.20 -11.12
N ASN A 40 7.12 -6.50 -10.58
CA ASN A 40 8.38 -6.26 -11.28
C ASN A 40 9.13 -7.57 -11.55
N LYS A 41 9.21 -8.46 -10.56
CA LYS A 41 9.90 -9.75 -10.71
C LYS A 41 9.22 -10.65 -11.74
N ALA A 42 7.90 -10.80 -11.69
CA ALA A 42 7.18 -11.64 -12.63
C ALA A 42 7.31 -11.12 -14.07
N ARG A 43 7.34 -9.80 -14.23
CA ARG A 43 7.55 -9.14 -15.52
C ARG A 43 8.94 -9.37 -16.12
N GLN A 44 9.98 -9.52 -15.30
CA GLN A 44 11.32 -9.87 -15.80
C GLN A 44 11.35 -11.26 -16.46
N THR A 45 10.44 -12.15 -16.08
CA THR A 45 10.37 -13.52 -16.60
C THR A 45 9.42 -13.66 -17.77
N GLN A 46 8.31 -12.91 -17.78
CA GLN A 46 7.27 -12.99 -18.80
C GLN A 46 6.56 -11.66 -18.97
N SER A 47 6.12 -11.36 -20.19
CA SER A 47 5.28 -10.19 -20.44
C SER A 47 3.93 -10.37 -19.73
N ILE A 48 3.71 -9.63 -18.64
CA ILE A 48 2.48 -9.63 -17.87
C ILE A 48 1.87 -8.24 -17.84
N GLN A 49 0.55 -8.19 -17.67
CA GLN A 49 -0.20 -6.93 -17.49
C GLN A 49 -0.43 -6.59 -16.01
N GLY A 50 -0.06 -7.49 -15.09
CA GLY A 50 -0.31 -7.33 -13.65
C GLY A 50 -0.38 -8.68 -12.93
N ILE A 51 -0.56 -8.64 -11.61
CA ILE A 51 -0.70 -9.83 -10.74
C ILE A 51 -1.95 -9.68 -9.87
N LYS A 52 -2.64 -10.79 -9.61
CA LYS A 52 -3.69 -10.87 -8.58
C LYS A 52 -3.24 -11.81 -7.46
N THR A 53 -3.38 -11.36 -6.22
CA THR A 53 -3.04 -12.13 -5.01
C THR A 53 -4.17 -12.05 -3.99
N ASN A 54 -4.00 -12.70 -2.84
CA ASN A 54 -4.92 -12.63 -1.71
C ASN A 54 -4.90 -11.27 -0.97
N ILE A 55 -3.87 -10.44 -1.18
CA ILE A 55 -3.76 -9.10 -0.55
C ILE A 55 -4.25 -7.98 -1.48
N GLY A 56 -4.34 -8.23 -2.78
CA GLY A 56 -4.77 -7.23 -3.76
C GLY A 56 -4.41 -7.61 -5.18
N LYS A 57 -4.40 -6.61 -6.06
CA LYS A 57 -4.02 -6.74 -7.47
C LYS A 57 -3.10 -5.61 -7.89
N SER A 58 -2.27 -5.88 -8.87
CA SER A 58 -1.50 -4.89 -9.61
C SER A 58 -1.91 -4.86 -11.08
N ARG A 59 -1.74 -3.70 -11.71
CA ARG A 59 -1.93 -3.48 -13.14
C ARG A 59 -0.77 -2.63 -13.64
N ILE A 60 -0.19 -3.01 -14.78
CA ILE A 60 0.83 -2.25 -15.48
C ILE A 60 0.12 -1.45 -16.58
N ASP A 61 0.19 -0.14 -16.47
CA ASP A 61 -0.32 0.81 -17.45
C ASP A 61 0.84 1.29 -18.31
N GLN A 62 1.06 0.58 -19.42
CA GLN A 62 2.17 0.86 -20.34
C GLN A 62 2.05 2.24 -21.00
N GLN A 63 0.82 2.70 -21.25
CA GLN A 63 0.57 4.00 -21.89
C GLN A 63 1.05 5.16 -21.01
N HIS A 64 0.81 5.06 -19.69
CA HIS A 64 1.18 6.11 -18.74
C HIS A 64 2.51 5.83 -18.02
N LYS A 65 3.18 4.71 -18.33
CA LYS A 65 4.37 4.22 -17.63
C LYS A 65 4.15 4.14 -16.11
N LEU A 66 3.04 3.53 -15.71
CA LEU A 66 2.66 3.40 -14.31
C LEU A 66 2.39 1.95 -13.92
N ILE A 67 2.69 1.62 -12.67
CA ILE A 67 2.24 0.40 -12.01
C ILE A 67 1.22 0.81 -10.95
N ILE A 68 -0.01 0.36 -11.12
CA ILE A 68 -1.13 0.65 -10.23
C ILE A 68 -1.35 -0.55 -9.33
N ILE A 69 -1.39 -0.32 -8.02
CA ILE A 69 -1.64 -1.36 -7.02
C ILE A 69 -2.91 -1.01 -6.26
N GLU A 70 -3.77 -2.00 -6.10
CA GLU A 70 -5.04 -1.90 -5.40
C GLU A 70 -5.15 -3.06 -4.41
N LEU A 71 -5.13 -2.74 -3.12
CA LEU A 71 -5.31 -3.68 -2.03
C LEU A 71 -6.79 -4.00 -1.83
N ASN A 72 -7.09 -5.16 -1.25
CA ASN A 72 -8.47 -5.60 -1.03
C ASN A 72 -9.26 -4.72 -0.05
N ASN A 73 -8.57 -3.95 0.78
CA ASN A 73 -9.18 -2.96 1.67
C ASN A 73 -9.50 -1.62 0.97
N GLY A 74 -9.35 -1.54 -0.35
CA GLY A 74 -9.62 -0.33 -1.14
C GLY A 74 -8.45 0.65 -1.21
N TYR A 75 -7.34 0.40 -0.50
CA TYR A 75 -6.14 1.24 -0.63
C TYR A 75 -5.53 1.10 -2.02
N ARG A 76 -5.32 2.25 -2.69
CA ARG A 76 -4.72 2.30 -4.03
C ARG A 76 -3.50 3.20 -4.02
N LYS A 77 -2.44 2.77 -4.72
CA LYS A 77 -1.24 3.56 -4.94
C LYS A 77 -0.68 3.32 -6.34
N GLN A 78 -0.09 4.35 -6.91
CA GLN A 78 0.54 4.32 -8.23
C GLN A 78 2.05 4.50 -8.06
N PHE A 79 2.81 3.79 -8.88
CA PHE A 79 4.25 3.85 -8.92
C PHE A 79 4.71 4.14 -10.34
N PRO A 80 5.79 4.91 -10.54
CA PRO A 80 6.41 5.02 -11.84
C PRO A 80 6.91 3.65 -12.28
N ASP A 81 6.68 3.33 -13.54
CA ASP A 81 7.23 2.14 -14.16
C ASP A 81 8.68 2.39 -14.58
N GLN A 82 9.61 2.24 -13.64
CA GLN A 82 11.02 2.59 -13.82
C GLN A 82 11.83 1.60 -14.67
N ASN A 83 11.22 0.54 -15.19
CA ASN A 83 11.91 -0.48 -16.00
C ASN A 83 12.49 0.04 -17.33
N GLU A 84 12.31 1.32 -17.68
CA GLU A 84 12.99 1.96 -18.82
C GLU A 84 14.26 2.75 -18.45
N THR A 85 14.66 2.85 -17.18
CA THR A 85 15.71 3.81 -16.75
C THR A 85 17.11 3.21 -16.52
N ASP A 86 17.35 1.94 -16.87
CA ASP A 86 18.67 1.28 -16.72
C ASP A 86 19.12 0.49 -17.97
N GLN A 87 18.94 1.07 -19.16
CA GLN A 87 19.59 0.61 -20.41
C GLN A 87 20.19 1.79 -21.21
N GLY A 88 20.88 2.69 -20.50
CA GLY A 88 21.70 3.76 -21.10
C GLY A 88 23.18 3.50 -20.85
#